data_AF-A0A929A0H9-F1
#
_entry.id   AF-A0A929A0H9-F1
#
_cell.length_a   1.000
_cell.length_b   1.000
_cell.length_c   1.000
_cell.angle_alpha   90.00
_cell.angle_beta   90.00
_cell.angle_gamma   90.00
#
_symmetry.space_group_name_H-M   'P 1'
#
loop_
_entity.id
_entity.type
_entity.pdbx_description
1 polymer ?
#
loop_
_entity_poly.entity_id
_entity_poly.type
_entity_poly.pdbx_seq_one_letter_code
_entity_poly.pdbx_strand_id
1 'polypeptide(L)'
;METAEKLEFCVEIYLHEHSLSRAHQQYVKQYLRELLDDLRIQVSLNTVFISSENSQESYMPLDIKLNDVKVRTPSRHWFRDSEKNNLVAILCEALFLSRKLLITEEYAEYLHHIWFHGNTNSQKNKINKDQLKQVLKRCTQLGLNMDVAKRVAEQWAVYTNNTEGEVSESIEVDRYALESLLATEVLDHITVYLSKQLYETVVLSSIQTDESLDDTILIMRERLSYELGVHFPTVEFRLSADLPNPYFQVQLNQIKGPLRKGLKSGESFMDATREQLKPFETEEDIGRAAVNPDDGSKSVIVANIDYAKRLEKLEFERWNTKEYLILSLAAELRKQAPEYLSTAQVETILADLNRTHPKLVFKALERFPLHLISDVLQNLVREKVSIRNMWMIFETLLAAQSATESGFEKKFPISLLHARIYPAVGTDTQNIQRSAKHLSEACRIALRSSITFTSTRGRNTISAWLLSKDIEHRIQASNQKPMEEREKVALLTAIDRQVTSFFQSSETTLPVILTTMSVRPLLREIIAIEFYYINVLSYNELDFGVDIKPISCIK
;
A
#
# COMPACT_ATOMS: atom_id res chain seq x y z
N MET A 1 12.07 -13.67 -34.91
CA MET A 1 12.65 -14.78 -34.14
C MET A 1 13.98 -14.43 -33.48
N GLU A 2 14.73 -13.42 -33.94
CA GLU A 2 16.01 -12.99 -33.31
C GLU A 2 15.90 -12.05 -32.09
N THR A 3 14.71 -11.63 -31.68
CA THR A 3 14.55 -10.64 -30.58
C THR A 3 14.19 -11.24 -29.22
N ALA A 4 13.82 -12.52 -29.15
CA ALA A 4 13.49 -13.18 -27.88
C ALA A 4 14.73 -13.56 -27.04
N GLU A 5 15.90 -13.74 -27.67
CA GLU A 5 17.14 -14.12 -26.98
C GLU A 5 17.87 -12.97 -26.27
N LYS A 6 17.35 -11.73 -26.31
CA LYS A 6 18.08 -10.54 -25.83
C LYS A 6 17.43 -9.75 -24.70
N LEU A 7 16.19 -10.06 -24.30
CA LEU A 7 15.62 -9.44 -23.12
C LEU A 7 16.07 -10.25 -21.91
N GLU A 8 16.96 -9.67 -21.11
CA GLU A 8 17.45 -10.22 -19.85
C GLU A 8 17.09 -9.21 -18.75
N PHE A 9 16.33 -9.65 -17.75
CA PHE A 9 16.10 -8.82 -16.57
C PHE A 9 17.28 -8.95 -15.63
N CYS A 10 17.97 -7.83 -15.43
CA CYS A 10 19.07 -7.75 -14.48
C CYS A 10 18.54 -7.25 -13.13
N VAL A 11 18.68 -8.09 -12.11
CA VAL A 11 18.44 -7.73 -10.71
C VAL A 11 19.77 -7.76 -9.99
N GLU A 12 20.31 -6.58 -9.71
CA GLU A 12 21.53 -6.42 -8.93
C GLU A 12 21.15 -6.15 -7.47
N ILE A 13 21.61 -7.01 -6.56
CA ILE A 13 21.39 -6.85 -5.13
C ILE A 13 22.73 -6.57 -4.47
N TYR A 14 22.89 -5.35 -3.98
CA TYR A 14 24.07 -4.90 -3.26
C TYR A 14 23.86 -5.14 -1.76
N LEU A 15 24.72 -5.98 -1.20
CA LEU A 15 24.70 -6.37 0.21
C LEU A 15 25.71 -5.53 0.98
N HIS A 16 25.21 -4.66 1.86
CA HIS A 16 26.02 -3.89 2.78
C HIS A 16 26.07 -4.63 4.13
N GLU A 17 27.27 -4.91 4.64
CA GLU A 17 27.58 -5.50 5.96
C GLU A 17 27.15 -6.95 6.28
N HIS A 18 26.13 -7.52 5.63
CA HIS A 18 25.68 -8.89 5.92
C HIS A 18 25.73 -9.84 4.71
N SER A 19 26.55 -10.89 4.81
CA SER A 19 26.51 -12.01 3.87
C SER A 19 25.23 -12.81 4.03
N LEU A 20 24.32 -12.70 3.05
CA LEU A 20 23.25 -13.68 2.84
C LEU A 20 23.90 -15.06 2.69
N SER A 21 23.35 -16.07 3.35
CA SER A 21 23.79 -17.45 3.14
C SER A 21 23.46 -17.86 1.69
N ARG A 22 24.19 -18.85 1.15
CA ARG A 22 23.86 -19.42 -0.17
C ARG A 22 22.41 -19.90 -0.25
N ALA A 23 21.87 -20.44 0.85
CA ALA A 23 20.47 -20.86 0.94
C ALA A 23 19.50 -19.68 0.81
N HIS A 24 19.77 -18.54 1.46
CA HIS A 24 18.93 -17.35 1.34
C HIS A 24 19.01 -16.72 -0.06
N GLN A 25 20.19 -16.70 -0.68
CA GLN A 25 20.34 -16.24 -2.06
C GLN A 25 19.57 -17.13 -3.04
N GLN A 26 19.63 -18.46 -2.84
CA GLN A 26 18.88 -19.41 -3.65
C GLN A 26 17.38 -19.22 -3.47
N TYR A 27 16.93 -18.95 -2.25
CA TYR A 27 15.52 -18.65 -1.96
C TYR A 27 15.04 -17.38 -2.69
N VAL A 28 15.81 -16.28 -2.63
CA VAL A 28 15.44 -15.04 -3.36
C VAL A 28 15.37 -15.29 -4.87
N LYS A 29 16.32 -16.05 -5.44
CA LYS A 29 16.28 -16.46 -6.85
C LYS A 29 15.05 -17.30 -7.16
N GLN A 30 14.67 -18.21 -6.27
CA GLN A 30 13.47 -19.03 -6.43
C GLN A 30 12.22 -18.16 -6.40
N TYR A 31 12.08 -17.28 -5.41
CA TYR A 31 10.95 -16.35 -5.32
C TYR A 31 10.82 -15.45 -6.55
N LEU A 32 11.94 -14.94 -7.09
CA LEU A 32 11.92 -14.13 -8.31
C LEU A 32 11.44 -14.94 -9.52
N ARG A 33 11.83 -16.21 -9.63
CA ARG A 33 11.31 -17.10 -10.68
C ARG A 33 9.83 -17.37 -10.49
N GLU A 34 9.40 -17.70 -9.27
CA GLU A 34 7.98 -17.87 -8.94
C GLU A 34 7.16 -16.62 -9.27
N LEU A 35 7.68 -15.42 -8.98
CA LEU A 35 7.03 -14.15 -9.33
C LEU A 35 6.91 -13.96 -10.86
N LEU A 36 7.96 -14.29 -11.62
CA LEU A 36 7.93 -14.23 -13.08
C LEU A 36 7.00 -15.29 -13.68
N ASP A 37 6.96 -16.49 -13.09
CA ASP A 37 6.08 -17.60 -13.48
C ASP A 37 4.61 -17.25 -13.19
N ASP A 38 4.31 -16.71 -12.01
CA ASP A 38 2.99 -16.21 -11.63
C ASP A 38 2.52 -15.11 -12.59
N LEU A 39 3.43 -14.19 -12.96
CA LEU A 39 3.18 -13.16 -13.96
C LEU A 39 3.11 -13.70 -15.40
N ARG A 40 3.60 -14.92 -15.66
CA ARG A 40 3.80 -15.52 -16.99
C ARG A 40 4.74 -14.72 -17.91
N ILE A 41 5.81 -14.19 -17.33
CA ILE A 41 6.82 -13.43 -18.06
C ILE A 41 7.97 -14.36 -18.51
N GLN A 42 8.06 -14.60 -19.82
CA GLN A 42 9.08 -15.46 -20.42
C GLN A 42 10.36 -14.67 -20.74
N VAL A 43 11.15 -14.33 -19.72
CA VAL A 43 12.39 -13.54 -19.85
C VAL A 43 13.50 -14.18 -19.00
N SER A 44 14.74 -14.17 -19.47
CA SER A 44 15.88 -14.65 -18.65
C SER A 44 16.13 -13.71 -17.47
N LEU A 45 16.32 -14.28 -16.28
CA LEU A 45 16.60 -13.52 -15.06
C LEU A 45 18.08 -13.68 -14.69
N ASN A 46 18.80 -12.56 -14.72
CA ASN A 46 20.15 -12.47 -14.17
C ASN A 46 20.08 -11.86 -12.77
N THR A 47 20.43 -12.65 -11.76
CA THR A 47 20.49 -12.15 -10.37
C THR A 47 21.92 -12.16 -9.90
N VAL A 48 22.49 -10.96 -9.78
CA VAL A 48 23.87 -10.74 -9.32
C VAL A 48 23.83 -10.24 -7.88
N PHE A 49 24.55 -10.93 -7.00
CA PHE A 49 24.75 -10.50 -5.61
C PHE A 49 26.14 -9.86 -5.51
N ILE A 50 26.18 -8.56 -5.22
CA ILE A 50 27.42 -7.78 -5.12
C ILE A 50 27.66 -7.47 -3.65
N SER A 51 28.78 -7.93 -3.09
CA SER A 51 29.24 -7.49 -1.78
C SER A 51 29.97 -6.16 -1.92
N SER A 52 29.40 -5.07 -1.41
CA SER A 52 30.09 -3.79 -1.35
C SER A 52 30.80 -3.65 0.00
N GLU A 53 32.12 -3.49 0.00
CA GLU A 53 32.90 -3.17 1.21
C GLU A 53 32.84 -1.68 1.57
N ASN A 54 32.42 -0.83 0.62
CA ASN A 54 32.36 0.63 0.79
C ASN A 54 30.92 1.12 0.70
N SER A 55 30.32 1.38 1.85
CA SER A 55 29.07 2.16 1.94
C SER A 55 28.90 2.73 3.34
N GLN A 56 29.81 3.62 3.74
CA GLN A 56 29.61 4.49 4.91
C GLN A 56 28.36 5.41 4.82
N GLU A 57 27.53 5.28 3.76
CA GLU A 57 26.39 6.16 3.47
C GLU A 57 25.06 5.44 3.14
N SER A 58 24.96 4.10 3.14
CA SER A 58 23.70 3.45 2.74
C SER A 58 22.79 3.14 3.93
N TYR A 59 21.71 3.91 4.08
CA TYR A 59 20.65 3.74 5.07
C TYR A 59 19.68 2.61 4.73
N MET A 60 19.72 2.13 3.49
CA MET A 60 18.92 0.99 3.08
C MET A 60 19.64 -0.29 3.49
N PRO A 61 18.93 -1.28 4.06
CA PRO A 61 19.56 -2.56 4.39
C PRO A 61 20.16 -3.21 3.15
N LEU A 62 19.60 -2.92 1.97
CA LEU A 62 19.93 -3.46 0.67
C LEU A 62 19.70 -2.39 -0.41
N ASP A 63 20.68 -2.17 -1.29
CA ASP A 63 20.46 -1.43 -2.53
C ASP A 63 20.11 -2.45 -3.62
N ILE A 64 18.90 -2.35 -4.18
CA ILE A 64 18.45 -3.21 -5.28
C ILE A 64 18.39 -2.35 -6.54
N LYS A 65 18.94 -2.83 -7.65
CA LYS A 65 18.67 -2.28 -8.98
C LYS A 65 17.91 -3.31 -9.81
N LEU A 66 16.83 -2.86 -10.42
CA LEU A 66 16.04 -3.63 -11.38
C LEU A 66 16.10 -2.88 -12.70
N ASN A 67 16.77 -3.46 -13.70
CA ASN A 67 17.01 -2.84 -15.01
C ASN A 67 17.58 -1.41 -14.89
N ASP A 68 18.68 -1.26 -14.14
CA ASP A 68 19.34 0.02 -13.80
C ASP A 68 18.53 1.02 -12.96
N VAL A 69 17.27 0.73 -12.66
CA VAL A 69 16.43 1.56 -11.78
C VAL A 69 16.62 1.12 -10.33
N LYS A 70 17.04 2.06 -9.46
CA LYS A 70 17.15 1.81 -8.03
C LYS A 70 15.76 1.54 -7.44
N VAL A 71 15.58 0.36 -6.86
CA VAL A 71 14.39 -0.05 -6.14
C VAL A 71 14.54 0.34 -4.67
N ARG A 72 13.49 0.91 -4.12
CA ARG A 72 13.41 1.31 -2.72
C ARG A 72 13.03 0.12 -1.86
N THR A 73 13.69 -0.01 -0.72
CA THR A 73 13.47 -1.11 0.22
C THR A 73 12.79 -0.61 1.50
N PRO A 74 11.87 -1.39 2.11
CA PRO A 74 11.33 -1.09 3.43
C PRO A 74 12.44 -0.87 4.48
N SER A 75 12.21 0.02 5.46
CA SER A 75 13.19 0.27 6.52
C SER A 75 13.44 -1.00 7.36
N ARG A 76 14.72 -1.22 7.71
CA ARG A 76 15.21 -2.34 8.55
C ARG A 76 14.51 -2.39 9.91
N HIS A 77 14.04 -1.25 10.41
CA HIS A 77 13.42 -1.10 11.72
C HIS A 77 12.14 -1.91 11.91
N TRP A 78 11.39 -2.15 10.82
CA TRP A 78 10.14 -2.89 10.86
C TRP A 78 10.33 -4.42 10.91
N PHE A 79 11.58 -4.89 10.90
CA PHE A 79 11.94 -6.30 10.83
C PHE A 79 13.03 -6.69 11.83
N ARG A 80 13.12 -5.99 12.98
CA ARG A 80 14.22 -6.03 13.98
C ARG A 80 14.56 -7.39 14.62
N ASP A 81 13.97 -8.50 14.21
CA ASP A 81 14.54 -9.81 14.51
C ASP A 81 15.88 -9.92 13.77
N SER A 82 16.96 -10.15 14.49
CA SER A 82 18.35 -10.28 14.00
C SER A 82 18.59 -11.51 13.10
N GLU A 83 17.53 -12.13 12.59
CA GLU A 83 17.60 -13.30 11.74
C GLU A 83 17.82 -12.88 10.28
N LYS A 84 18.83 -13.46 9.63
CA LYS A 84 19.09 -13.32 8.19
C LYS A 84 17.86 -13.58 7.30
N ASN A 85 16.86 -14.29 7.82
CA ASN A 85 15.57 -14.55 7.16
C ASN A 85 14.73 -13.28 6.95
N ASN A 86 14.89 -12.26 7.81
CA ASN A 86 14.16 -11.01 7.68
C ASN A 86 14.66 -10.15 6.52
N LEU A 87 15.96 -10.24 6.18
CA LEU A 87 16.51 -9.60 4.98
C LEU A 87 15.90 -10.17 3.71
N VAL A 88 15.63 -11.48 3.68
CA VAL A 88 14.94 -12.14 2.55
C VAL A 88 13.51 -11.63 2.42
N ALA A 89 12.78 -11.51 3.54
CA ALA A 89 11.43 -10.96 3.53
C ALA A 89 11.39 -9.51 3.02
N ILE A 90 12.34 -8.66 3.45
CA ILE A 90 12.50 -7.28 2.96
C ILE A 90 12.77 -7.25 1.45
N LEU A 91 13.67 -8.12 0.95
CA LEU A 91 13.96 -8.22 -0.48
C LEU A 91 12.72 -8.59 -1.28
N CYS A 92 12.03 -9.65 -0.86
CA CYS A 92 10.81 -10.12 -1.51
C CYS A 92 9.72 -9.05 -1.51
N GLU A 93 9.56 -8.32 -0.41
CA GLU A 93 8.59 -7.23 -0.30
C GLU A 93 8.94 -6.04 -1.19
N ALA A 94 10.20 -5.60 -1.20
CA ALA A 94 10.66 -4.52 -2.07
C ALA A 94 10.42 -4.85 -3.54
N LEU A 95 10.79 -6.07 -3.96
CA LEU A 95 10.59 -6.56 -5.32
C LEU A 95 9.09 -6.67 -5.67
N PHE A 96 8.27 -7.16 -4.74
CA PHE A 96 6.83 -7.23 -4.92
C PHE A 96 6.22 -5.84 -5.09
N LEU A 97 6.55 -4.88 -4.23
CA LEU A 97 6.05 -3.49 -4.34
C LEU A 97 6.54 -2.78 -5.61
N SER A 98 7.75 -3.12 -6.08
CA SER A 98 8.34 -2.55 -7.29
C SER A 98 8.01 -3.30 -8.58
N ARG A 99 7.13 -4.30 -8.55
CA ARG A 99 6.81 -5.17 -9.70
C ARG A 99 6.41 -4.43 -10.98
N LYS A 100 5.83 -3.23 -10.86
CA LYS A 100 5.52 -2.35 -12.01
C LYS A 100 6.73 -1.96 -12.85
N LEU A 101 7.94 -2.01 -12.28
CA LEU A 101 9.21 -1.69 -12.95
C LEU A 101 9.70 -2.84 -13.84
N LEU A 102 9.15 -4.05 -13.68
CA LEU A 102 9.43 -5.18 -14.60
C LEU A 102 8.93 -4.89 -16.02
N ILE A 103 7.91 -4.04 -16.17
CA ILE A 103 7.39 -3.62 -17.47
C ILE A 103 8.25 -2.46 -18.01
N THR A 104 9.35 -2.80 -18.69
CA THR A 104 10.19 -1.84 -19.42
C THR A 104 9.54 -1.44 -20.74
N GLU A 105 10.05 -0.36 -21.35
CA GLU A 105 9.61 0.06 -22.68
C GLU A 105 9.88 -1.01 -23.73
N GLU A 106 11.09 -1.56 -23.72
CA GLU A 106 11.51 -2.64 -24.61
C GLU A 106 10.64 -3.89 -24.46
N TYR A 107 10.28 -4.26 -23.24
CA TYR A 107 9.41 -5.41 -22.99
C TYR A 107 7.98 -5.17 -23.51
N ALA A 108 7.43 -3.97 -23.30
CA ALA A 108 6.12 -3.62 -23.83
C ALA A 108 6.11 -3.61 -25.37
N GLU A 109 7.17 -3.13 -26.02
CA GLU A 109 7.32 -3.18 -27.48
C GLU A 109 7.44 -4.61 -28.00
N TYR A 110 8.21 -5.46 -27.31
CA TYR A 110 8.32 -6.88 -27.62
C TYR A 110 6.97 -7.59 -27.56
N LEU A 111 6.20 -7.38 -26.49
CA LEU A 111 4.85 -7.95 -26.37
C LEU A 111 3.89 -7.39 -27.44
N HIS A 112 3.96 -6.09 -27.74
CA HIS A 112 3.16 -5.48 -28.81
C HIS A 112 3.43 -6.17 -30.15
N HIS A 113 4.71 -6.40 -30.48
CA HIS A 113 5.09 -7.10 -31.69
C HIS A 113 4.57 -8.56 -31.70
N ILE A 114 4.73 -9.31 -30.61
CA ILE A 114 4.29 -10.72 -30.59
C ILE A 114 2.78 -10.85 -30.63
N TRP A 115 2.04 -10.02 -29.90
CA TRP A 115 0.60 -10.14 -29.79
C TRP A 115 -0.12 -9.62 -31.03
N PHE A 116 0.42 -8.59 -31.71
CA PHE A 116 -0.29 -7.89 -32.78
C PHE A 116 0.42 -7.89 -34.15
N HIS A 117 1.73 -8.14 -34.26
CA HIS A 117 2.44 -8.27 -35.55
C HIS A 117 2.49 -9.75 -36.00
N GLY A 118 1.37 -10.26 -36.52
CA GLY A 118 1.34 -11.62 -37.10
C GLY A 118 -0.03 -12.13 -37.58
N ASN A 119 -1.14 -11.56 -37.09
CA ASN A 119 -2.48 -11.96 -37.53
C ASN A 119 -2.99 -11.06 -38.67
N THR A 120 -3.14 -11.66 -39.86
CA THR A 120 -3.66 -11.01 -41.07
C THR A 120 -5.12 -10.56 -40.97
N ASN A 121 -5.89 -11.04 -39.99
CA ASN A 121 -7.25 -10.57 -39.68
C ASN A 121 -7.30 -9.39 -38.68
N SER A 122 -6.16 -8.96 -38.13
CA SER A 122 -6.06 -7.97 -37.05
C SER A 122 -5.59 -6.58 -37.53
N GLN A 123 -5.65 -6.30 -38.83
CA GLN A 123 -5.27 -4.97 -39.35
C GLN A 123 -6.25 -3.85 -38.96
N LYS A 124 -7.44 -4.17 -38.43
CA LYS A 124 -8.46 -3.19 -38.02
C LYS A 124 -8.47 -2.86 -36.51
N ASN A 125 -7.77 -3.61 -35.66
CA ASN A 125 -7.80 -3.41 -34.20
C ASN A 125 -6.39 -3.22 -33.61
N LYS A 126 -5.75 -2.08 -33.89
CA LYS A 126 -4.42 -1.79 -33.35
C LYS A 126 -4.52 -0.96 -32.07
N ILE A 127 -4.28 -1.61 -30.93
CA ILE A 127 -3.96 -0.90 -29.69
C ILE A 127 -2.63 -0.14 -29.85
N ASN A 128 -2.56 1.09 -29.35
CA ASN A 128 -1.31 1.85 -29.34
C ASN A 128 -0.29 1.24 -28.35
N LYS A 129 1.01 1.44 -28.58
CA LYS A 129 2.09 1.00 -27.68
C LYS A 129 1.92 1.57 -26.27
N ASP A 130 1.59 2.85 -26.17
CA ASP A 130 1.38 3.52 -24.87
C ASP A 130 0.17 2.97 -24.12
N GLN A 131 -0.91 2.68 -24.85
CA GLN A 131 -2.10 2.04 -24.32
C GLN A 131 -1.75 0.65 -23.76
N LEU A 132 -1.06 -0.19 -24.53
CA LEU A 132 -0.62 -1.50 -24.05
C LEU A 132 0.27 -1.40 -22.80
N LYS A 133 1.20 -0.44 -22.77
CA LYS A 133 2.05 -0.17 -21.60
C LYS A 133 1.23 0.20 -20.35
N GLN A 134 0.14 0.95 -20.51
CA GLN A 134 -0.78 1.26 -19.41
C GLN A 134 -1.49 0.01 -18.91
N VAL A 135 -2.03 -0.83 -19.80
CA VAL A 135 -2.67 -2.11 -19.43
C VAL A 135 -1.70 -2.99 -18.66
N LEU A 136 -0.49 -3.21 -19.19
CA LEU A 136 0.53 -4.05 -18.56
C LEU A 136 0.92 -3.54 -17.17
N LYS A 137 1.14 -2.23 -17.02
CA LYS A 137 1.45 -1.62 -15.72
C LYS A 137 0.28 -1.75 -14.74
N ARG A 138 -0.96 -1.62 -15.21
CA ARG A 138 -2.14 -1.72 -14.35
C ARG A 138 -2.42 -3.17 -13.94
N CYS A 139 -2.31 -4.14 -14.85
CA CYS A 139 -2.43 -5.57 -14.55
C CYS A 139 -1.39 -6.02 -13.53
N THR A 140 -0.11 -5.66 -13.73
CA THR A 140 0.94 -5.98 -12.76
C THR A 140 0.69 -5.35 -11.40
N GLN A 141 0.18 -4.11 -11.34
CA GLN A 141 -0.23 -3.48 -10.07
C GLN A 141 -1.38 -4.22 -9.39
N LEU A 142 -2.40 -4.67 -10.12
CA LEU A 142 -3.51 -5.43 -9.55
C LEU A 142 -3.14 -6.88 -9.21
N GLY A 143 -1.96 -7.36 -9.59
CA GLY A 143 -1.57 -8.75 -9.37
C GLY A 143 -2.19 -9.72 -10.39
N LEU A 144 -2.45 -9.26 -11.61
CA LEU A 144 -2.98 -10.05 -12.72
C LEU A 144 -1.85 -10.48 -13.65
N ASN A 145 -1.92 -11.70 -14.18
CA ASN A 145 -0.90 -12.25 -15.09
C ASN A 145 -0.95 -11.63 -16.50
N MET A 146 0.07 -11.92 -17.31
CA MET A 146 0.16 -11.39 -18.68
C MET A 146 -0.92 -11.93 -19.63
N ASP A 147 -1.55 -13.08 -19.34
CA ASP A 147 -2.63 -13.61 -20.18
C ASP A 147 -3.93 -12.85 -19.98
N VAL A 148 -4.22 -12.42 -18.74
CA VAL A 148 -5.30 -11.46 -18.47
C VAL A 148 -4.99 -10.15 -19.18
N ALA A 149 -3.75 -9.66 -19.07
CA ALA A 149 -3.35 -8.42 -19.73
C ALA A 149 -3.54 -8.49 -21.26
N LYS A 150 -3.25 -9.63 -21.89
CA LYS A 150 -3.52 -9.87 -23.30
C LYS A 150 -5.01 -9.84 -23.63
N ARG A 151 -5.85 -10.56 -22.87
CA ARG A 151 -7.31 -10.56 -23.07
C ARG A 151 -7.90 -9.15 -22.94
N VAL A 152 -7.51 -8.42 -21.89
CA VAL A 152 -7.97 -7.05 -21.64
C VAL A 152 -7.50 -6.12 -22.75
N ALA A 153 -6.25 -6.24 -23.23
CA ALA A 153 -5.76 -5.45 -24.34
C ALA A 153 -6.52 -5.72 -25.65
N GLU A 154 -6.85 -6.98 -25.95
CA GLU A 154 -7.65 -7.35 -27.13
C GLU A 154 -9.08 -6.79 -27.04
N GLN A 155 -9.73 -6.91 -25.88
CA GLN A 155 -11.08 -6.38 -25.65
C GLN A 155 -11.11 -4.84 -25.70
N TRP A 156 -10.12 -4.19 -25.10
CA TRP A 156 -10.03 -2.74 -25.10
C TRP A 156 -9.77 -2.19 -26.51
N ALA A 157 -8.94 -2.87 -27.32
CA ALA A 157 -8.77 -2.53 -28.73
C ALA A 157 -10.10 -2.60 -29.50
N VAL A 158 -10.95 -3.59 -29.26
CA VAL A 158 -12.28 -3.65 -29.89
C VAL A 158 -13.15 -2.46 -29.48
N TYR A 159 -13.10 -2.07 -28.21
CA TYR A 159 -13.86 -0.94 -27.68
C TYR A 159 -13.46 0.40 -28.32
N THR A 160 -12.16 0.67 -28.45
CA THR A 160 -11.65 1.93 -29.03
C THR A 160 -11.99 2.03 -30.53
N ASN A 161 -11.87 0.94 -31.28
CA ASN A 161 -12.17 0.97 -32.73
C ASN A 161 -13.68 1.08 -33.04
N ASN A 162 -14.55 0.63 -32.13
CA ASN A 162 -16.00 0.80 -32.29
C ASN A 162 -16.49 2.21 -31.95
N THR A 163 -15.72 2.97 -31.15
CA THR A 163 -16.07 4.33 -30.70
C THR A 163 -15.48 5.44 -31.59
N GLU A 164 -14.53 5.12 -32.48
CA GLU A 164 -14.00 6.06 -33.49
C GLU A 164 -15.04 6.60 -34.50
N GLY A 165 -16.25 6.03 -34.55
CA GLY A 165 -17.35 6.48 -35.42
C GLY A 165 -18.23 7.61 -34.86
N GLU A 166 -18.33 7.77 -33.54
CA GLU A 166 -19.14 8.81 -32.89
C GLU A 166 -18.47 9.24 -31.59
N VAL A 167 -17.91 10.45 -31.58
CA VAL A 167 -17.27 11.13 -30.43
C VAL A 167 -15.85 10.66 -30.09
N SER A 168 -14.90 11.06 -30.92
CA SER A 168 -13.53 11.34 -30.46
C SER A 168 -13.59 12.61 -29.60
N GLU A 169 -13.63 12.48 -28.27
CA GLU A 169 -13.23 13.53 -27.31
C GLU A 169 -13.42 13.05 -25.86
N SER A 170 -12.47 12.27 -25.32
CA SER A 170 -11.89 12.45 -23.97
C SER A 170 -11.09 11.21 -23.52
N ILE A 171 -9.85 11.44 -23.08
CA ILE A 171 -8.94 10.45 -22.43
C ILE A 171 -9.62 9.74 -21.23
N GLU A 172 -10.66 10.36 -20.68
CA GLU A 172 -11.43 9.93 -19.52
C GLU A 172 -12.34 8.71 -19.81
N VAL A 173 -12.90 8.60 -21.02
CA VAL A 173 -13.76 7.46 -21.42
C VAL A 173 -12.93 6.19 -21.63
N ASP A 174 -11.75 6.34 -22.25
CA ASP A 174 -10.80 5.25 -22.50
C ASP A 174 -10.34 4.57 -21.20
N ARG A 175 -10.05 5.37 -20.17
CA ARG A 175 -9.58 4.85 -18.88
C ARG A 175 -10.68 4.13 -18.09
N TYR A 176 -11.92 4.63 -18.17
CA TYR A 176 -13.06 3.96 -17.55
C TYR A 176 -13.30 2.57 -18.13
N ALA A 177 -13.26 2.45 -19.47
CA ALA A 177 -13.41 1.16 -20.15
C ALA A 177 -12.35 0.15 -19.68
N LEU A 178 -11.09 0.59 -19.57
CA LEU A 178 -10.01 -0.26 -19.05
C LEU A 178 -10.27 -0.74 -17.62
N GLU A 179 -10.60 0.16 -16.69
CA GLU A 179 -10.86 -0.22 -15.29
C GLU A 179 -12.09 -1.12 -15.16
N SER A 180 -13.13 -0.91 -15.99
CA SER A 180 -14.31 -1.79 -16.03
C SER A 180 -13.96 -3.21 -16.51
N LEU A 181 -13.11 -3.35 -17.54
CA LEU A 181 -12.65 -4.65 -17.99
C LEU A 181 -11.84 -5.36 -16.90
N LEU A 182 -10.91 -4.64 -16.28
CA LEU A 182 -10.08 -5.17 -15.20
C LEU A 182 -10.91 -5.63 -13.99
N ALA A 183 -11.99 -4.92 -13.66
CA ALA A 183 -12.86 -5.28 -12.54
C ALA A 183 -13.50 -6.67 -12.71
N THR A 184 -13.70 -7.15 -13.94
CA THR A 184 -14.26 -8.50 -14.22
C THR A 184 -13.26 -9.64 -14.03
N GLU A 185 -11.96 -9.33 -13.99
CA GLU A 185 -10.88 -10.32 -13.89
C GLU A 185 -10.31 -10.45 -12.46
N VAL A 186 -10.79 -9.61 -11.53
CA VAL A 186 -10.43 -9.67 -10.09
C VAL A 186 -11.09 -10.90 -9.45
N LEU A 187 -10.36 -11.60 -8.59
CA LEU A 187 -10.88 -12.81 -7.93
C LEU A 187 -11.82 -12.48 -6.76
N ASP A 188 -12.86 -13.30 -6.60
CA ASP A 188 -13.85 -13.19 -5.52
C ASP A 188 -13.36 -13.75 -4.17
N HIS A 189 -12.12 -14.24 -4.10
CA HIS A 189 -11.51 -14.76 -2.88
C HIS A 189 -10.01 -14.40 -2.81
N ILE A 190 -9.50 -14.34 -1.59
CA ILE A 190 -8.11 -14.11 -1.24
C ILE A 190 -7.54 -15.44 -0.74
N THR A 191 -6.53 -15.97 -1.43
CA THR A 191 -5.87 -17.20 -0.99
C THR A 191 -4.71 -16.86 -0.05
N VAL A 192 -4.67 -17.51 1.11
CA VAL A 192 -3.59 -17.41 2.08
C VAL A 192 -2.90 -18.75 2.19
N TYR A 193 -1.63 -18.81 1.78
CA TYR A 193 -0.80 -20.00 1.87
C TYR A 193 -0.14 -20.07 3.24
N LEU A 194 -0.37 -21.17 3.96
CA LEU A 194 0.21 -21.43 5.28
C LEU A 194 1.28 -22.51 5.19
N SER A 195 2.36 -22.34 5.95
CA SER A 195 3.30 -23.43 6.19
C SER A 195 2.64 -24.56 7.00
N LYS A 196 3.21 -25.77 6.93
CA LYS A 196 2.68 -26.96 7.61
C LYS A 196 2.37 -26.72 9.09
N GLN A 197 3.28 -26.10 9.82
CA GLN A 197 3.11 -25.83 11.25
C GLN A 197 1.93 -24.88 11.54
N LEU A 198 1.79 -23.81 10.76
CA LEU A 198 0.68 -22.86 10.93
C LEU A 198 -0.65 -23.49 10.55
N TYR A 199 -0.68 -24.28 9.47
CA TYR A 199 -1.89 -24.98 9.06
C TYR A 199 -2.38 -25.96 10.13
N GLU A 200 -1.49 -26.74 10.74
CA GLU A 200 -1.82 -27.64 11.85
C GLU A 200 -2.31 -26.87 13.10
N THR A 201 -1.60 -25.79 13.45
CA THR A 201 -1.89 -25.02 14.69
C THR A 201 -3.14 -24.15 14.57
N VAL A 202 -3.50 -23.69 13.38
CA VAL A 202 -4.61 -22.75 13.16
C VAL A 202 -5.84 -23.44 12.58
N VAL A 203 -5.68 -24.19 11.49
CA VAL A 203 -6.80 -24.76 10.72
C VAL A 203 -7.23 -26.10 11.29
N LEU A 204 -6.29 -27.01 11.57
CA LEU A 204 -6.66 -28.33 12.11
C LEU A 204 -7.13 -28.24 13.56
N SER A 205 -6.52 -27.37 14.37
CA SER A 205 -6.94 -27.14 15.75
C SER A 205 -8.34 -26.53 15.85
N SER A 206 -8.71 -25.62 14.94
CA SER A 206 -10.05 -25.01 14.92
C SER A 206 -11.14 -26.03 14.60
N ILE A 207 -10.85 -27.02 13.74
CA ILE A 207 -11.77 -28.12 13.44
C ILE A 207 -12.00 -29.00 14.69
N GLN A 208 -10.99 -29.12 15.56
CA GLN A 208 -11.05 -29.96 16.76
C GLN A 208 -11.69 -29.27 17.98
N THR A 209 -11.60 -27.94 18.06
CA THR A 209 -11.99 -27.16 19.26
C THR A 209 -13.39 -26.54 19.18
N ASP A 210 -14.13 -26.78 18.09
CA ASP A 210 -15.43 -26.16 17.77
C ASP A 210 -15.39 -24.60 17.74
N GLU A 211 -14.18 -24.02 17.80
CA GLU A 211 -13.98 -22.59 17.55
C GLU A 211 -13.96 -22.34 16.03
N SER A 212 -15.00 -21.68 15.54
CA SER A 212 -15.13 -21.28 14.14
C SER A 212 -14.04 -20.29 13.72
N LEU A 213 -13.06 -20.79 12.97
CA LEU A 213 -12.10 -19.97 12.23
C LEU A 213 -12.84 -18.99 11.30
N ASP A 214 -13.90 -19.46 10.65
CA ASP A 214 -14.69 -18.70 9.68
C ASP A 214 -15.36 -17.47 10.31
N ASP A 215 -15.86 -17.57 11.54
CA ASP A 215 -16.43 -16.42 12.25
C ASP A 215 -15.34 -15.40 12.60
N THR A 216 -14.15 -15.87 12.96
CA THR A 216 -13.01 -14.97 13.24
C THR A 216 -12.59 -14.21 11.98
N ILE A 217 -12.58 -14.88 10.82
CA ILE A 217 -12.31 -14.26 9.51
C ILE A 217 -13.41 -13.27 9.14
N LEU A 218 -14.68 -13.65 9.34
CA LEU A 218 -15.83 -12.79 9.06
C LEU A 218 -15.75 -11.49 9.89
N ILE A 219 -15.53 -11.61 11.20
CA ILE A 219 -15.36 -10.47 12.10
C ILE A 219 -14.18 -9.59 11.65
N MET A 220 -13.05 -10.19 11.26
CA MET A 220 -11.90 -9.44 10.77
C MET A 220 -12.24 -8.66 9.48
N ARG A 221 -12.91 -9.30 8.51
CA ARG A 221 -13.33 -8.65 7.25
C ARG A 221 -14.33 -7.53 7.49
N GLU A 222 -15.33 -7.75 8.35
CA GLU A 222 -16.32 -6.74 8.72
C GLU A 222 -15.67 -5.55 9.41
N ARG A 223 -14.72 -5.78 10.33
CA ARG A 223 -13.95 -4.72 10.99
C ARG A 223 -13.13 -3.91 9.99
N LEU A 224 -12.41 -4.55 9.07
CA LEU A 224 -11.67 -3.85 8.02
C LEU A 224 -12.60 -3.02 7.11
N SER A 225 -13.75 -3.58 6.75
CA SER A 225 -14.75 -2.88 5.95
C SER A 225 -15.38 -1.70 6.71
N TYR A 226 -15.59 -1.85 8.01
CA TYR A 226 -16.04 -0.78 8.89
C TYR A 226 -14.95 0.28 9.14
N GLU A 227 -13.68 -0.08 9.11
CA GLU A 227 -12.58 0.87 9.27
C GLU A 227 -12.41 1.71 7.99
N LEU A 228 -12.22 1.05 6.85
CA LEU A 228 -11.84 1.73 5.61
C LEU A 228 -13.02 2.09 4.72
N GLY A 229 -14.16 1.39 4.80
CA GLY A 229 -15.26 1.52 3.83
C GLY A 229 -15.03 0.76 2.53
N VAL A 230 -14.08 -0.18 2.51
CA VAL A 230 -13.77 -1.06 1.37
C VAL A 230 -14.35 -2.44 1.64
N HIS A 231 -14.91 -3.11 0.63
CA HIS A 231 -15.37 -4.50 0.80
C HIS A 231 -14.27 -5.47 0.41
N PHE A 232 -13.97 -6.42 1.29
CA PHE A 232 -12.94 -7.42 1.07
C PHE A 232 -13.56 -8.75 0.63
N PRO A 233 -12.99 -9.43 -0.38
CA PRO A 233 -13.40 -10.79 -0.77
C PRO A 233 -13.26 -11.80 0.38
N THR A 234 -13.78 -13.02 0.21
CA THR A 234 -13.62 -14.10 1.22
C THR A 234 -12.16 -14.51 1.34
N VAL A 235 -11.77 -15.12 2.45
CA VAL A 235 -10.40 -15.60 2.67
C VAL A 235 -10.40 -17.12 2.69
N GLU A 236 -9.53 -17.74 1.90
CA GLU A 236 -9.31 -19.18 1.86
C GLU A 236 -7.90 -19.52 2.33
N PHE A 237 -7.78 -20.43 3.31
CA PHE A 237 -6.47 -20.94 3.74
C PHE A 237 -6.08 -22.19 2.96
N ARG A 238 -4.86 -22.23 2.42
CA ARG A 238 -4.30 -23.38 1.72
C ARG A 238 -2.97 -23.80 2.33
N LEU A 239 -2.74 -25.11 2.44
CA LEU A 239 -1.45 -25.64 2.83
C LEU A 239 -0.46 -25.51 1.67
N SER A 240 0.71 -24.92 1.93
CA SER A 240 1.85 -24.96 1.02
C SER A 240 3.01 -25.70 1.69
N ALA A 241 3.47 -26.78 1.05
CA ALA A 241 4.60 -27.57 1.53
C ALA A 241 5.94 -26.86 1.28
N ASP A 242 5.98 -25.92 0.34
CA ASP A 242 7.20 -25.20 -0.07
C ASP A 242 7.58 -24.08 0.90
N LEU A 243 6.64 -23.65 1.77
CA LEU A 243 6.85 -22.55 2.70
C LEU A 243 7.64 -22.99 3.95
N PRO A 244 8.68 -22.24 4.35
CA PRO A 244 9.38 -22.49 5.59
C PRO A 244 8.46 -22.22 6.79
N ASN A 245 8.61 -22.98 7.88
CA ASN A 245 7.88 -22.71 9.11
C ASN A 245 8.53 -21.54 9.89
N PRO A 246 7.77 -20.66 10.57
CA PRO A 246 6.31 -20.49 10.56
C PRO A 246 5.87 -19.35 9.63
N TYR A 247 6.10 -19.45 8.31
CA TYR A 247 5.76 -18.39 7.36
C TYR A 247 4.40 -18.61 6.69
N PHE A 248 3.80 -17.51 6.25
CA PHE A 248 2.64 -17.51 5.38
C PHE A 248 2.82 -16.50 4.24
N GLN A 249 2.03 -16.66 3.18
CA GLN A 249 1.97 -15.73 2.05
C GLN A 249 0.51 -15.40 1.74
N VAL A 250 0.25 -14.14 1.40
CA VAL A 250 -1.07 -13.68 0.95
C VAL A 250 -1.01 -13.48 -0.56
N GLN A 251 -1.92 -14.12 -1.29
CA GLN A 251 -2.03 -13.99 -2.73
C GLN A 251 -2.84 -12.74 -3.08
N LEU A 252 -2.27 -11.85 -3.90
CA LEU A 252 -2.96 -10.73 -4.50
C LEU A 252 -3.40 -11.14 -5.91
N ASN A 253 -4.69 -11.40 -6.08
CA ASN A 253 -5.26 -11.94 -7.31
C ASN A 253 -4.52 -13.20 -7.79
N GLN A 254 -3.66 -13.11 -8.79
CA GLN A 254 -2.97 -14.27 -9.38
C GLN A 254 -1.49 -14.35 -9.00
N ILE A 255 -0.99 -13.42 -8.18
CA ILE A 255 0.42 -13.36 -7.79
C ILE A 255 0.56 -13.63 -6.29
N LYS A 256 1.51 -14.50 -5.92
CA LYS A 256 1.88 -14.71 -4.52
C LYS A 256 2.62 -13.49 -3.96
N GLY A 257 2.17 -13.01 -2.80
CA GLY A 257 2.82 -11.92 -2.08
C GLY A 257 4.12 -12.34 -1.39
N PRO A 258 4.78 -11.38 -0.73
CA PRO A 258 6.00 -11.64 0.02
C PRO A 258 5.74 -12.52 1.25
N LEU A 259 6.82 -13.13 1.78
CA LEU A 259 6.70 -13.93 3.00
C LEU A 259 6.44 -13.07 4.23
N ARG A 260 5.47 -13.53 5.03
CA ARG A 260 5.15 -12.98 6.33
C ARG A 260 5.43 -14.02 7.41
N LYS A 261 6.07 -13.58 8.50
CA LYS A 261 6.45 -14.45 9.61
C LYS A 261 5.28 -14.53 10.59
N GLY A 262 4.78 -15.73 10.82
CA GLY A 262 3.84 -16.05 11.90
C GLY A 262 4.56 -16.34 13.22
N LEU A 263 3.79 -16.70 14.24
CA LEU A 263 4.31 -17.18 15.52
C LEU A 263 4.66 -18.67 15.44
N LYS A 264 5.70 -19.09 16.17
CA LYS A 264 5.93 -20.53 16.37
C LYS A 264 4.89 -21.10 17.32
N SER A 265 4.74 -22.42 17.31
CA SER A 265 3.84 -23.12 18.23
C SER A 265 4.31 -22.88 19.65
N GLY A 266 3.38 -22.43 20.50
CA GLY A 266 3.63 -22.05 21.90
C GLY A 266 4.13 -20.63 22.11
N GLU A 267 4.40 -19.85 21.06
CA GLU A 267 4.71 -18.42 21.22
C GLU A 267 3.43 -17.58 21.31
N SER A 268 3.49 -16.50 22.08
CA SER A 268 2.44 -15.50 22.18
C SER A 268 3.01 -14.11 21.86
N PHE A 269 2.22 -13.31 21.16
CA PHE A 269 2.54 -11.91 20.87
C PHE A 269 1.86 -11.02 21.92
N MET A 270 2.58 -10.02 22.43
CA MET A 270 2.14 -9.14 23.50
C MET A 270 2.28 -7.67 23.08
N ASP A 271 1.25 -6.85 23.31
CA ASP A 271 1.33 -5.39 23.13
C ASP A 271 1.99 -4.76 24.37
N ALA A 272 3.30 -4.94 24.45
CA ALA A 272 4.14 -4.43 25.53
C ALA A 272 5.55 -4.16 25.00
N THR A 273 6.27 -3.25 25.64
CA THR A 273 7.71 -3.07 25.39
C THR A 273 8.55 -3.95 26.31
N ARG A 274 9.79 -4.26 25.91
CA ARG A 274 10.72 -5.00 26.77
C ARG A 274 10.97 -4.24 28.08
N GLU A 275 11.02 -2.91 28.05
CA GLU A 275 11.20 -2.06 29.22
C GLU A 275 10.02 -2.16 30.21
N GLN A 276 8.80 -2.28 29.71
CA GLN A 276 7.60 -2.49 30.54
C GLN A 276 7.57 -3.87 31.19
N LEU A 277 8.18 -4.87 30.54
CA LEU A 277 8.22 -6.25 31.02
C LEU A 277 9.40 -6.56 31.94
N LYS A 278 10.49 -5.77 31.91
CA LYS A 278 11.66 -5.89 32.80
C LYS A 278 11.35 -6.01 34.30
N PRO A 279 10.33 -5.33 34.86
CA PRO A 279 10.01 -5.45 36.29
C PRO A 279 9.44 -6.81 36.70
N PHE A 280 8.95 -7.61 35.75
CA PHE A 280 8.16 -8.81 36.06
C PHE A 280 8.94 -10.12 35.99
N GLU A 281 10.07 -10.18 35.26
CA GLU A 281 10.87 -11.41 35.07
C GLU A 281 12.34 -11.12 34.68
N THR A 282 13.16 -12.19 34.68
CA THR A 282 14.55 -12.20 34.17
C THR A 282 14.66 -11.86 32.67
N GLU A 283 15.80 -11.29 32.24
CA GLU A 283 15.99 -10.81 30.85
C GLU A 283 15.77 -11.87 29.76
N GLU A 284 15.96 -13.15 30.07
CA GLU A 284 15.76 -14.28 29.15
C GLU A 284 14.26 -14.59 28.92
N ASP A 285 13.40 -14.37 29.91
CA ASP A 285 11.96 -14.67 29.85
C ASP A 285 11.12 -13.50 29.31
N ILE A 286 11.68 -12.27 29.27
CA ILE A 286 11.02 -11.08 28.73
C ILE A 286 10.55 -11.30 27.29
N GLY A 287 11.22 -12.18 26.52
CA GLY A 287 10.89 -12.44 25.13
C GLY A 287 11.64 -11.53 24.15
N ARG A 288 11.44 -11.79 22.85
CA ARG A 288 12.12 -11.08 21.76
C ARG A 288 11.36 -9.84 21.34
N ALA A 289 12.10 -8.79 21.00
CA ALA A 289 11.49 -7.57 20.46
C ALA A 289 10.81 -7.86 19.12
N ALA A 290 9.59 -7.36 18.97
CA ALA A 290 8.80 -7.45 17.76
C ALA A 290 8.16 -6.08 17.44
N VAL A 291 7.53 -6.02 16.29
CA VAL A 291 6.78 -4.85 15.83
C VAL A 291 5.37 -5.31 15.55
N ASN A 292 4.38 -4.57 16.01
CA ASN A 292 3.00 -4.83 15.67
C ASN A 292 2.80 -4.65 14.14
N PRO A 293 2.34 -5.70 13.43
CA PRO A 293 2.20 -5.65 11.98
C PRO A 293 1.14 -4.63 11.52
N ASP A 294 0.21 -4.22 12.37
CA ASP A 294 -0.87 -3.30 12.02
C ASP A 294 -0.44 -1.83 12.01
N ASP A 295 0.09 -1.37 13.14
CA ASP A 295 0.37 0.03 13.40
C ASP A 295 1.86 0.37 13.46
N GLY A 296 2.76 -0.63 13.53
CA GLY A 296 4.19 -0.44 13.68
C GLY A 296 4.66 -0.19 15.12
N SER A 297 3.78 -0.29 16.12
CA SER A 297 4.15 -0.10 17.54
C SER A 297 5.14 -1.17 18.02
N LYS A 298 5.82 -0.85 19.14
CA LYS A 298 6.74 -1.79 19.78
C LYS A 298 5.95 -2.88 20.49
N SER A 299 6.35 -4.12 20.25
CA SER A 299 5.72 -5.27 20.86
C SER A 299 6.76 -6.32 21.22
N VAL A 300 6.32 -7.39 21.87
CA VAL A 300 7.21 -8.47 22.30
C VAL A 300 6.59 -9.82 21.99
N ILE A 301 7.42 -10.76 21.53
CA ILE A 301 7.04 -12.17 21.38
C ILE A 301 7.62 -12.96 22.53
N VAL A 302 6.76 -13.58 23.32
CA VAL A 302 7.09 -14.40 24.48
C VAL A 302 6.95 -15.87 24.11
N ALA A 303 8.00 -16.65 24.34
CA ALA A 303 8.01 -18.10 24.04
C ALA A 303 7.31 -18.95 25.11
N ASN A 304 7.22 -18.45 26.35
CA ASN A 304 6.60 -19.15 27.46
C ASN A 304 5.11 -18.77 27.59
N ILE A 305 4.23 -19.74 27.31
CA ILE A 305 2.76 -19.57 27.36
C ILE A 305 2.28 -19.18 28.77
N ASP A 306 2.82 -19.82 29.81
CA ASP A 306 2.37 -19.60 31.19
C ASP A 306 2.77 -18.20 31.66
N TYR A 307 3.93 -17.72 31.24
CA TYR A 307 4.33 -16.34 31.48
C TYR A 307 3.43 -15.35 30.72
N ALA A 308 3.16 -15.60 29.44
CA ALA A 308 2.26 -14.76 28.66
C ALA A 308 0.84 -14.68 29.28
N LYS A 309 0.31 -15.79 29.80
CA LYS A 309 -0.96 -15.82 30.55
C LYS A 309 -0.91 -15.06 31.87
N ARG A 310 0.25 -15.01 32.55
CA ARG A 310 0.43 -14.16 33.74
C ARG A 310 0.38 -12.69 33.37
N LEU A 311 1.02 -12.29 32.26
CA LEU A 311 0.99 -10.91 31.76
C LEU A 311 -0.40 -10.48 31.29
N GLU A 312 -1.18 -11.38 30.70
CA GLU A 312 -2.58 -11.14 30.33
C GLU A 312 -3.43 -10.74 31.56
N LYS A 313 -3.16 -11.33 32.73
CA LYS A 313 -3.81 -10.92 33.99
C LYS A 313 -3.37 -9.56 34.52
N LEU A 314 -2.26 -9.03 34.01
CA LEU A 314 -1.73 -7.70 34.32
C LEU A 314 -2.17 -6.64 33.29
N GLU A 315 -3.25 -6.91 32.55
CA GLU A 315 -3.85 -6.02 31.55
C GLU A 315 -3.00 -5.80 30.28
N PHE A 316 -1.97 -6.62 30.03
CA PHE A 316 -1.30 -6.64 28.74
C PHE A 316 -2.09 -7.47 27.73
N GLU A 317 -2.38 -6.89 26.57
CA GLU A 317 -3.06 -7.62 25.49
C GLU A 317 -2.15 -8.73 24.95
N ARG A 318 -2.72 -9.94 24.85
CA ARG A 318 -2.05 -11.15 24.35
C ARG A 318 -2.76 -11.65 23.10
N TRP A 319 -1.99 -11.97 22.08
CA TRP A 319 -2.45 -12.69 20.90
C TRP A 319 -1.78 -14.06 20.83
N ASN A 320 -2.60 -15.10 20.69
CA ASN A 320 -2.15 -16.46 20.39
C ASN A 320 -1.75 -16.59 18.90
N THR A 321 -1.30 -17.78 18.48
CA THR A 321 -0.88 -18.04 17.09
C THR A 321 -1.97 -17.76 16.06
N LYS A 322 -3.22 -18.15 16.32
CA LYS A 322 -4.39 -17.90 15.45
C LYS A 322 -4.71 -16.41 15.39
N GLU A 323 -4.82 -15.75 16.54
CA GLU A 323 -5.14 -14.32 16.64
C GLU A 323 -4.06 -13.45 16.00
N TYR A 324 -2.77 -13.78 16.18
CA TYR A 324 -1.67 -13.08 15.54
C TYR A 324 -1.65 -13.27 14.02
N LEU A 325 -2.01 -14.46 13.51
CA LEU A 325 -2.16 -14.67 12.07
C LEU A 325 -3.27 -13.77 11.51
N ILE A 326 -4.41 -13.68 12.21
CA ILE A 326 -5.53 -12.81 11.80
C ILE A 326 -5.13 -11.34 11.87
N LEU A 327 -4.42 -10.90 12.91
CA LEU A 327 -3.88 -9.54 13.03
C LEU A 327 -2.92 -9.21 11.87
N SER A 328 -2.02 -10.14 11.56
CA SER A 328 -1.03 -9.98 10.48
C SER A 328 -1.68 -10.00 9.10
N LEU A 329 -2.69 -10.84 8.90
CA LEU A 329 -3.49 -10.87 7.67
C LEU A 329 -4.26 -9.56 7.51
N ALA A 330 -4.91 -9.07 8.56
CA ALA A 330 -5.64 -7.80 8.52
C ALA A 330 -4.72 -6.64 8.13
N ALA A 331 -3.48 -6.62 8.67
CA ALA A 331 -2.48 -5.63 8.31
C ALA A 331 -2.06 -5.70 6.82
N GLU A 332 -1.93 -6.90 6.26
CA GLU A 332 -1.61 -7.07 4.83
C GLU A 332 -2.79 -6.65 3.94
N LEU A 333 -4.02 -7.03 4.30
CA LEU A 333 -5.22 -6.60 3.58
C LEU A 333 -5.40 -5.07 3.64
N ARG A 334 -5.06 -4.43 4.76
CA ARG A 334 -5.06 -2.97 4.89
C ARG A 334 -4.04 -2.31 3.97
N LYS A 335 -2.85 -2.89 3.82
CA LYS A 335 -1.81 -2.43 2.86
C LYS A 335 -2.30 -2.51 1.42
N GLN A 336 -3.03 -3.55 1.08
CA GLN A 336 -3.53 -3.84 -0.27
C GLN A 336 -4.96 -3.32 -0.52
N ALA A 337 -5.56 -2.63 0.45
CA ALA A 337 -6.93 -2.13 0.36
C ALA A 337 -7.20 -1.24 -0.87
N PRO A 338 -6.28 -0.35 -1.32
CA PRO A 338 -6.48 0.44 -2.53
C PRO A 338 -6.65 -0.42 -3.79
N GLU A 339 -5.99 -1.56 -3.86
CA GLU A 339 -6.04 -2.47 -5.00
C GLU A 339 -7.35 -3.27 -5.05
N TYR A 340 -8.02 -3.48 -3.91
CA TYR A 340 -9.35 -4.11 -3.85
C TYR A 340 -10.50 -3.15 -4.24
N LEU A 341 -10.25 -1.84 -4.23
CA LEU A 341 -11.25 -0.84 -4.59
C LEU A 341 -11.35 -0.71 -6.13
N SER A 342 -12.08 -1.62 -6.76
CA SER A 342 -12.37 -1.62 -8.19
C SER A 342 -13.47 -0.62 -8.56
N THR A 343 -13.59 -0.27 -9.85
CA THR A 343 -14.71 0.56 -10.35
C THR A 343 -16.07 -0.07 -10.06
N ALA A 344 -16.21 -1.39 -10.20
CA ALA A 344 -17.45 -2.11 -9.86
C ALA A 344 -17.81 -1.99 -8.37
N GLN A 345 -16.82 -2.01 -7.48
CA GLN A 345 -17.07 -1.78 -6.06
C GLN A 345 -17.49 -0.33 -5.79
N VAL A 346 -16.84 0.64 -6.44
CA VAL A 346 -17.23 2.05 -6.34
C VAL A 346 -18.66 2.26 -6.83
N GLU A 347 -19.07 1.65 -7.95
CA GLU A 347 -20.46 1.69 -8.43
C GLU A 347 -21.47 1.18 -7.40
N THR A 348 -21.11 0.09 -6.70
CA THR A 348 -21.95 -0.46 -5.63
C THR A 348 -22.10 0.54 -4.48
N ILE A 349 -20.99 1.14 -4.03
CA ILE A 349 -21.00 2.18 -3.00
C ILE A 349 -21.84 3.39 -3.45
N LEU A 350 -21.75 3.77 -4.72
CA LEU A 350 -22.54 4.87 -5.29
C LEU A 350 -24.02 4.54 -5.38
N ALA A 351 -24.39 3.31 -5.71
CA ALA A 351 -25.78 2.87 -5.73
C ALA A 351 -26.41 3.03 -4.34
N ASP A 352 -25.70 2.66 -3.27
CA ASP A 352 -26.16 2.84 -1.90
C ASP A 352 -26.29 4.32 -1.51
N LEU A 353 -25.30 5.15 -1.86
CA LEU A 353 -25.39 6.60 -1.65
C LEU A 353 -26.56 7.21 -2.44
N ASN A 354 -26.81 6.76 -3.67
CA ASN A 354 -27.87 7.26 -4.54
C ASN A 354 -29.28 7.00 -3.97
N ARG A 355 -29.45 5.95 -3.16
CA ARG A 355 -30.72 5.68 -2.47
C ARG A 355 -31.07 6.76 -1.44
N THR A 356 -30.06 7.38 -0.82
CA THR A 356 -30.25 8.37 0.26
C THR A 356 -30.01 9.81 -0.21
N HIS A 357 -29.07 10.03 -1.15
CA HIS A 357 -28.64 11.33 -1.65
C HIS A 357 -28.61 11.38 -3.19
N PRO A 358 -29.73 11.11 -3.90
CA PRO A 358 -29.72 10.95 -5.36
C PRO A 358 -29.27 12.21 -6.11
N LYS A 359 -29.65 13.39 -5.62
CA LYS A 359 -29.27 14.67 -6.24
C LYS A 359 -27.76 14.93 -6.13
N LEU A 360 -27.14 14.53 -5.02
CA LEU A 360 -25.71 14.69 -4.80
C LEU A 360 -24.92 13.80 -5.77
N VAL A 361 -25.30 12.52 -5.85
CA VAL A 361 -24.68 11.55 -6.78
C VAL A 361 -24.85 12.01 -8.22
N PHE A 362 -26.06 12.41 -8.62
CA PHE A 362 -26.32 12.93 -9.96
C PHE A 362 -25.41 14.12 -10.30
N LYS A 363 -25.30 15.11 -9.41
CA LYS A 363 -24.42 16.27 -9.63
C LYS A 363 -22.94 15.93 -9.64
N ALA A 364 -22.51 14.98 -8.81
CA ALA A 364 -21.13 14.53 -8.80
C ALA A 364 -20.76 13.80 -10.10
N LEU A 365 -21.60 12.88 -10.59
CA LEU A 365 -21.35 12.15 -11.83
C LEU A 365 -21.49 13.01 -13.09
N GLU A 366 -22.29 14.08 -13.05
CA GLU A 366 -22.35 15.09 -14.12
C GLU A 366 -21.01 15.83 -14.26
N ARG A 367 -20.22 15.91 -13.18
CA ARG A 367 -18.99 16.72 -13.11
C ARG A 367 -17.70 15.91 -13.07
N PHE A 368 -17.73 14.70 -12.52
CA PHE A 368 -16.56 13.85 -12.32
C PHE A 368 -16.79 12.47 -12.92
N PRO A 369 -15.90 12.00 -13.81
CA PRO A 369 -15.98 10.64 -14.31
C PRO A 369 -15.69 9.63 -13.19
N LEU A 370 -16.30 8.45 -13.29
CA LEU A 370 -16.23 7.43 -12.24
C LEU A 370 -14.80 6.96 -11.93
N HIS A 371 -13.92 6.86 -12.94
CA HIS A 371 -12.53 6.47 -12.71
C HIS A 371 -11.75 7.52 -11.88
N LEU A 372 -12.08 8.82 -12.02
CA LEU A 372 -11.46 9.88 -11.23
C LEU A 372 -11.93 9.81 -9.78
N ILE A 373 -13.22 9.55 -9.55
CA ILE A 373 -13.75 9.29 -8.20
C ILE A 373 -13.04 8.08 -7.60
N SER A 374 -12.92 6.98 -8.35
CA SER A 374 -12.20 5.78 -7.92
C SER A 374 -10.75 6.08 -7.52
N ASP A 375 -10.00 6.84 -8.33
CA ASP A 375 -8.63 7.26 -8.01
C ASP A 375 -8.56 8.09 -6.71
N VAL A 376 -9.51 9.01 -6.49
CA VAL A 376 -9.58 9.81 -5.26
C VAL A 376 -9.80 8.90 -4.05
N LEU A 377 -10.77 7.99 -4.13
CA LEU A 377 -11.06 7.05 -3.04
C LEU A 377 -9.87 6.11 -2.78
N GLN A 378 -9.22 5.60 -3.82
CA GLN A 378 -8.00 4.79 -3.70
C GLN A 378 -6.87 5.56 -3.03
N ASN A 379 -6.68 6.86 -3.33
CA ASN A 379 -5.68 7.70 -2.67
C ASN A 379 -5.98 7.88 -1.18
N LEU A 380 -7.25 8.07 -0.80
CA LEU A 380 -7.67 8.14 0.61
C LEU A 380 -7.38 6.82 1.35
N VAL A 381 -7.81 5.70 0.77
CA VAL A 381 -7.59 4.36 1.35
C VAL A 381 -6.11 4.02 1.46
N ARG A 382 -5.27 4.43 0.49
CA ARG A 382 -3.81 4.20 0.50
C ARG A 382 -3.12 4.87 1.68
N GLU A 383 -3.75 5.89 2.25
CA GLU A 383 -3.29 6.59 3.44
C GLU A 383 -4.13 6.26 4.69
N LYS A 384 -4.82 5.12 4.67
CA LYS A 384 -5.66 4.61 5.77
C LYS A 384 -6.78 5.59 6.18
N VAL A 385 -7.26 6.41 5.25
CA VAL A 385 -8.41 7.30 5.49
C VAL A 385 -9.70 6.58 5.10
N SER A 386 -10.63 6.53 6.03
CA SER A 386 -11.94 5.91 5.82
C SER A 386 -12.74 6.63 4.74
N ILE A 387 -13.27 5.88 3.79
CA ILE A 387 -14.17 6.39 2.74
C ILE A 387 -15.66 6.24 3.10
N ARG A 388 -15.98 5.82 4.33
CA ARG A 388 -17.37 5.57 4.75
C ARG A 388 -18.26 6.80 4.72
N ASN A 389 -17.70 7.98 4.98
CA ASN A 389 -18.45 9.24 4.89
C ASN A 389 -18.51 9.74 3.44
N MET A 390 -19.10 8.92 2.56
CA MET A 390 -19.23 9.20 1.14
C MET A 390 -19.99 10.50 0.86
N TRP A 391 -20.97 10.83 1.70
CA TRP A 391 -21.68 12.11 1.63
C TRP A 391 -20.71 13.29 1.74
N MET A 392 -19.88 13.32 2.79
CA MET A 392 -18.91 14.41 3.00
C MET A 392 -17.86 14.46 1.89
N ILE A 393 -17.40 13.29 1.40
CA ILE A 393 -16.46 13.20 0.28
C ILE A 393 -17.08 13.87 -0.96
N PHE A 394 -18.32 13.52 -1.32
CA PHE A 394 -18.98 14.02 -2.53
C PHE A 394 -19.32 15.51 -2.46
N GLU A 395 -19.79 15.99 -1.30
CA GLU A 395 -19.98 17.42 -1.06
C GLU A 395 -18.64 18.17 -1.23
N THR A 396 -17.55 17.60 -0.71
CA THR A 396 -16.21 18.22 -0.83
C THR A 396 -15.72 18.25 -2.27
N LEU A 397 -15.93 17.17 -3.04
CA LEU A 397 -15.58 17.14 -4.46
C LEU A 397 -16.29 18.26 -5.25
N LEU A 398 -17.59 18.46 -5.02
CA LEU A 398 -18.37 19.53 -5.66
C LEU A 398 -17.95 20.93 -5.15
N ALA A 399 -17.65 21.07 -3.86
CA ALA A 399 -17.21 22.34 -3.27
C ALA A 399 -15.81 22.76 -3.76
N ALA A 400 -14.86 21.81 -3.86
CA ALA A 400 -13.47 22.08 -4.20
C ALA A 400 -13.28 22.74 -5.58
N GLN A 401 -14.20 22.51 -6.52
CA GLN A 401 -14.17 23.14 -7.84
C GLN A 401 -15.15 24.31 -8.02
N SER A 402 -16.22 24.41 -7.24
CA SER A 402 -17.14 25.56 -7.35
C SER A 402 -16.52 26.87 -6.81
N ALA A 403 -15.48 26.78 -5.98
CA ALA A 403 -14.71 27.94 -5.53
C ALA A 403 -13.90 28.65 -6.64
N THR A 404 -13.73 28.04 -7.82
CA THR A 404 -12.96 28.62 -8.95
C THR A 404 -13.83 29.08 -10.12
N GLU A 405 -15.11 28.69 -10.19
CA GLU A 405 -16.07 29.28 -11.13
C GLU A 405 -16.55 30.63 -10.57
N SER A 406 -15.99 31.71 -11.09
CA SER A 406 -16.42 33.09 -10.85
C SER A 406 -17.85 33.31 -11.32
N GLY A 407 -18.81 32.87 -10.51
CA GLY A 407 -20.26 32.93 -10.75
C GLY A 407 -21.04 32.98 -9.44
N PHE A 408 -20.52 33.68 -8.42
CA PHE A 408 -21.14 33.80 -7.09
C PHE A 408 -22.45 34.60 -7.03
N GLU A 409 -23.03 35.03 -8.15
CA GLU A 409 -24.18 35.94 -8.10
C GLU A 409 -25.57 35.31 -8.19
N LYS A 410 -25.78 34.14 -8.79
CA LYS A 410 -27.18 33.68 -9.02
C LYS A 410 -27.33 32.16 -9.06
N LYS A 411 -27.33 31.51 -7.89
CA LYS A 411 -28.20 30.38 -7.52
C LYS A 411 -27.75 29.83 -6.16
N PHE A 412 -28.74 29.65 -5.29
CA PHE A 412 -28.65 29.22 -3.89
C PHE A 412 -27.53 28.20 -3.62
N PRO A 413 -26.62 28.45 -2.65
CA PRO A 413 -25.59 27.49 -2.29
C PRO A 413 -26.28 26.26 -1.70
N ILE A 414 -26.10 25.12 -2.35
CA ILE A 414 -26.36 23.83 -1.71
C ILE A 414 -25.33 23.73 -0.58
N SER A 415 -25.78 24.07 0.63
CA SER A 415 -25.14 23.85 1.94
C SER A 415 -23.62 24.13 2.05
N LEU A 416 -23.25 25.40 2.20
CA LEU A 416 -21.90 25.83 2.62
C LEU A 416 -21.54 25.50 4.09
N LEU A 417 -22.35 24.71 4.81
CA LEU A 417 -22.10 24.46 6.25
C LEU A 417 -20.84 23.62 6.50
N HIS A 418 -20.39 22.83 5.51
CA HIS A 418 -19.18 21.99 5.63
C HIS A 418 -18.08 22.30 4.62
N ALA A 419 -18.33 23.22 3.67
CA ALA A 419 -17.33 23.69 2.72
C ALA A 419 -16.33 24.61 3.44
N ARG A 420 -15.51 24.02 4.30
CA ARG A 420 -14.33 24.66 4.86
C ARG A 420 -13.43 25.00 3.68
N ILE A 421 -13.12 26.29 3.56
CA ILE A 421 -12.38 26.91 2.45
C ILE A 421 -11.17 26.05 2.10
N TYR A 422 -11.26 25.30 1.00
CA TYR A 422 -10.07 24.78 0.34
C TYR A 422 -9.44 25.98 -0.36
N PRO A 423 -8.24 26.45 0.05
CA PRO A 423 -7.61 27.55 -0.65
C PRO A 423 -7.30 27.05 -2.06
N ALA A 424 -7.84 27.74 -3.07
CA ALA A 424 -7.52 27.49 -4.46
C ALA A 424 -5.99 27.56 -4.60
N VAL A 425 -5.33 26.41 -4.75
CA VAL A 425 -3.89 26.37 -4.96
C VAL A 425 -3.63 27.06 -6.30
N GLY A 426 -2.95 28.19 -6.22
CA GLY A 426 -2.68 29.06 -7.35
C GLY A 426 -1.79 28.38 -8.39
N THR A 427 -2.03 28.80 -9.64
CA THR A 427 -1.22 28.63 -10.87
C THR A 427 -1.32 27.27 -11.61
N ASP A 428 -1.66 27.37 -12.90
CA ASP A 428 -1.92 26.35 -13.94
C ASP A 428 -3.26 25.59 -13.87
N THR A 429 -4.30 26.35 -14.20
CA THR A 429 -5.69 26.29 -13.73
C THR A 429 -6.65 25.34 -14.47
N GLN A 430 -6.21 24.35 -15.25
CA GLN A 430 -7.16 23.42 -15.90
C GLN A 430 -6.83 21.93 -15.72
N ASN A 431 -5.56 21.52 -15.84
CA ASN A 431 -5.20 20.09 -15.73
C ASN A 431 -4.82 19.65 -14.30
N ILE A 432 -4.19 20.54 -13.52
CA ILE A 432 -3.78 20.23 -12.14
C ILE A 432 -5.00 20.11 -11.22
N GLN A 433 -6.03 20.92 -11.47
CA GLN A 433 -7.26 21.04 -10.68
C GLN A 433 -8.23 19.85 -10.84
N ARG A 434 -8.00 18.98 -11.83
CA ARG A 434 -8.74 17.71 -12.00
C ARG A 434 -7.93 16.51 -11.53
N SER A 435 -6.70 16.69 -11.05
CA SER A 435 -5.90 15.55 -10.61
C SER A 435 -6.50 14.94 -9.34
N ALA A 436 -6.64 13.60 -9.35
CA ALA A 436 -7.09 12.82 -8.20
C ALA A 436 -6.31 13.16 -6.91
N LYS A 437 -5.02 13.53 -7.03
CA LYS A 437 -4.18 13.91 -5.89
C LYS A 437 -4.70 15.17 -5.19
N HIS A 438 -5.04 16.22 -5.92
CA HIS A 438 -5.53 17.47 -5.33
C HIS A 438 -6.92 17.31 -4.70
N LEU A 439 -7.79 16.56 -5.37
CA LEU A 439 -9.13 16.25 -4.85
C LEU A 439 -9.04 15.39 -3.58
N SER A 440 -8.10 14.44 -3.50
CA SER A 440 -7.88 13.67 -2.28
C SER A 440 -7.42 14.56 -1.12
N GLU A 441 -6.55 15.56 -1.33
CA GLU A 441 -6.15 16.50 -0.26
C GLU A 441 -7.34 17.29 0.27
N ALA A 442 -8.22 17.77 -0.62
CA ALA A 442 -9.43 18.48 -0.21
C ALA A 442 -10.35 17.59 0.64
N CYS A 443 -10.57 16.35 0.20
CA CYS A 443 -11.34 15.36 0.95
C CYS A 443 -10.72 15.05 2.32
N ARG A 444 -9.39 14.96 2.43
CA ARG A 444 -8.71 14.75 3.71
C ARG A 444 -8.99 15.86 4.71
N ILE A 445 -8.95 17.12 4.27
CA ILE A 445 -9.26 18.27 5.13
C ILE A 445 -10.71 18.23 5.62
N ALA A 446 -11.65 17.86 4.75
CA ALA A 446 -13.05 17.68 5.15
C ALA A 446 -13.20 16.56 6.20
N LEU A 447 -12.44 15.47 6.05
CA LEU A 447 -12.43 14.30 6.93
C LEU A 447 -11.57 14.46 8.20
N ARG A 448 -11.13 15.68 8.54
CA ARG A 448 -10.21 15.95 9.67
C ARG A 448 -10.60 15.29 10.99
N SER A 449 -11.89 15.22 11.32
CA SER A 449 -12.34 14.63 12.60
C SER A 449 -12.11 13.12 12.64
N SER A 450 -12.30 12.43 11.52
CA SER A 450 -11.97 11.01 11.41
C SER A 450 -10.47 10.78 11.47
N ILE A 451 -9.68 11.57 10.71
CA ILE A 451 -8.21 11.46 10.69
C ILE A 451 -7.61 11.73 12.06
N THR A 452 -8.12 12.76 12.74
CA THR A 452 -7.70 13.15 14.09
C THR A 452 -8.03 12.06 15.10
N PHE A 453 -9.25 11.52 15.08
CA PHE A 453 -9.66 10.44 15.98
C PHE A 453 -8.78 9.20 15.82
N THR A 454 -8.52 8.78 14.58
CA THR A 454 -7.65 7.63 14.28
C THR A 454 -6.21 7.86 14.74
N SER A 455 -5.67 9.07 14.51
CA SER A 455 -4.28 9.39 14.85
C SER A 455 -4.05 9.58 16.35
N THR A 456 -5.06 10.05 17.08
CA THR A 456 -5.00 10.24 18.54
C THR A 456 -5.48 9.01 19.33
N ARG A 457 -6.11 8.04 18.66
CA ARG A 457 -6.81 6.90 19.30
C ARG A 457 -7.81 7.37 20.36
N GLY A 458 -8.50 8.48 20.10
CA GLY A 458 -9.47 9.10 21.01
C GLY A 458 -8.88 9.95 22.14
N ARG A 459 -7.56 10.15 22.19
CA ARG A 459 -6.91 11.09 23.12
C ARG A 459 -6.99 12.52 22.58
N ASN A 460 -6.75 13.53 23.43
CA ASN A 460 -6.67 14.93 22.96
C ASN A 460 -5.26 15.37 22.55
N THR A 461 -4.27 14.47 22.60
CA THR A 461 -2.87 14.80 22.34
C THR A 461 -2.34 13.99 21.18
N ILE A 462 -1.63 14.64 20.25
CA ILE A 462 -0.93 13.98 19.13
C ILE A 462 0.59 14.17 19.26
N SER A 463 1.31 13.05 19.30
CA SER A 463 2.77 13.04 19.26
C SER A 463 3.24 13.22 17.82
N ALA A 464 4.01 14.27 17.54
CA ALA A 464 4.42 14.60 16.18
C ALA A 464 5.93 14.87 16.04
N TRP A 465 6.48 14.42 14.91
CA TRP A 465 7.74 14.91 14.36
C TRP A 465 7.47 16.08 13.42
N LEU A 466 8.23 17.16 13.60
CA LEU A 466 8.15 18.36 12.78
C LEU A 466 9.27 18.37 11.73
N LEU A 467 9.06 19.05 10.62
CA LEU A 467 10.09 19.29 9.63
C LEU A 467 10.81 20.62 9.88
N SER A 468 12.09 20.67 9.53
CA SER A 468 12.81 21.93 9.41
C SER A 468 12.27 22.75 8.23
N LYS A 469 12.30 24.08 8.35
CA LYS A 469 11.85 24.98 7.27
C LYS A 469 12.61 24.76 5.97
N ASP A 470 13.90 24.41 6.06
CA ASP A 470 14.74 24.15 4.89
C ASP A 470 14.26 22.92 4.11
N ILE A 471 13.90 21.84 4.82
CA ILE A 471 13.31 20.64 4.22
C ILE A 471 11.94 20.96 3.60
N GLU A 472 11.08 21.70 4.30
CA GLU A 472 9.77 22.08 3.79
C GLU A 472 9.88 22.89 2.48
N HIS A 473 10.74 23.91 2.46
CA HIS A 473 10.99 24.71 1.26
C HIS A 473 11.57 23.88 0.12
N ARG A 474 12.47 22.94 0.41
CA ARG A 474 13.07 22.08 -0.61
C ARG A 474 12.05 21.10 -1.22
N ILE A 475 11.19 20.50 -0.39
CA ILE A 475 10.12 19.61 -0.85
C ILE A 475 9.09 20.40 -1.65
N GLN A 476 8.69 21.60 -1.19
CA GLN A 476 7.77 22.46 -1.92
C GLN A 476 8.32 22.85 -3.30
N ALA A 477 9.62 23.15 -3.40
CA ALA A 477 10.29 23.41 -4.67
C ALA A 477 10.35 22.17 -5.60
N SER A 478 10.07 20.96 -5.09
CA SER A 478 10.07 19.73 -5.88
C SER A 478 9.02 19.72 -7.00
N ASN A 479 7.96 20.52 -6.89
CA ASN A 479 6.95 20.66 -7.95
C ASN A 479 7.53 21.28 -9.23
N GLN A 480 8.51 22.18 -9.10
CA GLN A 480 9.16 22.82 -10.23
C GLN A 480 10.46 22.10 -10.63
N LYS A 481 11.28 21.74 -9.63
CA LYS A 481 12.54 21.02 -9.83
C LYS A 481 12.53 19.72 -9.01
N PRO A 482 12.37 18.55 -9.65
CA PRO A 482 12.37 17.26 -8.95
C PRO A 482 13.57 17.10 -8.01
N MET A 483 13.35 16.50 -6.85
CA MET A 483 14.44 16.19 -5.92
C MET A 483 15.44 15.22 -6.54
N GLU A 484 16.73 15.51 -6.35
CA GLU A 484 17.80 14.62 -6.75
C GLU A 484 17.80 13.40 -5.82
N GLU A 485 18.26 12.25 -6.33
CA GLU A 485 18.22 11.02 -5.55
C GLU A 485 19.05 11.13 -4.27
N ARG A 486 20.17 11.86 -4.29
CA ARG A 486 20.99 12.14 -3.10
C ARG A 486 20.22 12.87 -2.01
N GLU A 487 19.41 13.87 -2.38
CA GLU A 487 18.59 14.63 -1.43
C GLU A 487 17.47 13.76 -0.83
N LYS A 488 16.85 12.89 -1.64
CA LYS A 488 15.85 11.94 -1.15
C LYS A 488 16.47 10.95 -0.17
N VAL A 489 17.65 10.41 -0.47
CA VAL A 489 18.37 9.53 0.45
C VAL A 489 18.69 10.26 1.76
N ALA A 490 19.14 11.52 1.71
CA ALA A 490 19.44 12.32 2.91
C ALA A 490 18.17 12.61 3.76
N LEU A 491 17.02 12.80 3.13
CA LEU A 491 15.74 12.95 3.85
C LEU A 491 15.31 11.65 4.54
N LEU A 492 15.34 10.53 3.81
CA LEU A 492 14.98 9.21 4.34
C LEU A 492 15.90 8.79 5.49
N THR A 493 17.19 9.10 5.35
CA THR A 493 18.22 9.01 6.38
C THR A 493 17.83 9.74 7.66
N ALA A 494 17.40 11.00 7.53
CA ALA A 494 17.03 11.82 8.66
C ALA A 494 15.80 11.26 9.38
N ILE A 495 14.83 10.73 8.62
CA ILE A 495 13.65 10.05 9.15
C ILE A 495 14.03 8.75 9.85
N ASP A 496 14.91 7.93 9.26
CA ASP A 496 15.36 6.66 9.86
C ASP A 496 16.05 6.88 11.21
N ARG A 497 16.83 7.97 11.35
CA ARG A 497 17.42 8.37 12.64
C ARG A 497 16.36 8.67 13.70
N GLN A 498 15.25 9.34 13.33
CA GLN A 498 14.14 9.59 14.25
C GLN A 498 13.41 8.29 14.63
N VAL A 499 13.18 7.41 13.67
CA VAL A 499 12.60 6.08 13.91
C VAL A 499 13.49 5.28 14.85
N THR A 500 14.80 5.30 14.64
CA THR A 500 15.79 4.63 15.50
C THR A 500 15.71 5.15 16.94
N SER A 501 15.68 6.48 17.10
CA SER A 501 15.57 7.13 18.41
C SER A 501 14.24 6.80 19.10
N PHE A 502 13.14 6.79 18.34
CA PHE A 502 11.85 6.33 18.85
C PHE A 502 11.95 4.90 19.38
N PHE A 503 12.56 3.98 18.62
CA PHE A 503 12.68 2.60 19.07
C PHE A 503 13.54 2.41 20.32
N GLN A 504 14.41 3.37 20.66
CA GLN A 504 15.21 3.40 21.89
C GLN A 504 14.48 4.10 23.06
N SER A 505 13.48 4.92 22.77
CA SER A 505 12.69 5.65 23.77
C SER A 505 11.70 4.74 24.52
N SER A 506 11.07 5.25 25.58
CA SER A 506 10.00 4.55 26.31
C SER A 506 8.61 4.70 25.68
N GLU A 507 8.47 5.44 24.58
CA GLU A 507 7.18 5.62 23.92
C GLU A 507 6.73 4.35 23.19
N THR A 508 5.44 4.03 23.27
CA THR A 508 4.82 2.83 22.68
C THR A 508 4.24 3.09 21.29
N THR A 509 3.59 4.25 21.12
CA THR A 509 2.89 4.64 19.89
C THR A 509 3.79 5.44 18.96
N LEU A 510 3.79 5.08 17.68
CA LEU A 510 4.55 5.80 16.67
C LEU A 510 4.05 7.25 16.51
N PRO A 511 4.97 8.23 16.47
CA PRO A 511 4.63 9.61 16.16
C PRO A 511 4.20 9.79 14.71
N VAL A 512 3.35 10.79 14.47
CA VAL A 512 3.00 11.23 13.10
C VAL A 512 4.01 12.26 12.61
N ILE A 513 4.20 12.40 11.30
CA ILE A 513 4.92 13.54 10.73
C ILE A 513 3.91 14.64 10.42
N LEU A 514 4.13 15.84 10.97
CA LEU A 514 3.24 16.98 10.78
C LEU A 514 3.90 18.03 9.87
N THR A 515 3.17 18.44 8.83
CA THR A 515 3.68 19.27 7.73
C THR A 515 2.66 20.30 7.24
N THR A 516 3.05 21.16 6.30
CA THR A 516 2.14 22.06 5.58
C THR A 516 1.38 21.33 4.46
N MET A 517 0.22 21.86 4.06
CA MET A 517 -0.67 21.25 3.05
C MET A 517 0.02 21.01 1.70
N SER A 518 0.92 21.90 1.27
CA SER A 518 1.64 21.75 0.00
C SER A 518 2.73 20.68 0.03
N VAL A 519 3.30 20.41 1.20
CA VAL A 519 4.43 19.47 1.39
C VAL A 519 3.93 18.05 1.64
N ARG A 520 2.80 17.90 2.34
CA ARG A 520 2.22 16.62 2.77
C ARG A 520 2.13 15.55 1.66
N PRO A 521 1.49 15.80 0.50
CA PRO A 521 1.35 14.75 -0.53
C PRO A 521 2.70 14.33 -1.14
N LEU A 522 3.62 15.29 -1.32
CA LEU A 522 4.95 15.03 -1.85
C LEU A 522 5.78 14.20 -0.88
N LEU A 523 5.74 14.55 0.41
CA LEU A 523 6.45 13.79 1.43
C LEU A 523 5.88 12.37 1.55
N ARG A 524 4.55 12.22 1.57
CA ARG A 524 3.92 10.90 1.66
C ARG A 524 4.31 10.02 0.48
N GLU A 525 4.37 10.56 -0.74
CA GLU A 525 4.84 9.85 -1.93
C GLU A 525 6.31 9.42 -1.80
N ILE A 526 7.17 10.26 -1.22
CA ILE A 526 8.59 9.94 -1.01
C ILE A 526 8.79 8.84 0.02
N ILE A 527 7.97 8.76 1.07
CA ILE A 527 8.20 7.81 2.19
C ILE A 527 7.35 6.53 2.11
N ALA A 528 6.41 6.45 1.17
CA ALA A 528 5.35 5.42 1.17
C ALA A 528 5.89 3.97 1.18
N ILE A 529 7.04 3.73 0.54
CA ILE A 529 7.63 2.39 0.42
C ILE A 529 8.46 2.06 1.68
N GLU A 530 9.29 3.00 2.11
CA GLU A 530 10.25 2.82 3.20
C GLU A 530 9.59 2.82 4.58
N PHE A 531 8.58 3.69 4.75
CA PHE A 531 7.94 4.02 6.02
C PHE A 531 6.42 3.96 5.92
N TYR A 532 5.89 2.82 5.49
CA TYR A 532 4.44 2.61 5.32
C TYR A 532 3.62 2.99 6.56
N TYR A 533 4.08 2.61 7.76
CA TYR A 533 3.37 2.82 9.04
C TYR A 533 3.35 4.28 9.50
N ILE A 534 4.23 5.14 8.97
CA ILE A 534 4.31 6.54 9.41
C ILE A 534 3.26 7.36 8.67
N ASN A 535 2.32 7.90 9.45
CA ASN A 535 1.30 8.81 8.94
C ASN A 535 1.89 10.20 8.74
N VAL A 536 1.63 10.80 7.57
CA VAL A 536 1.99 12.19 7.26
C VAL A 536 0.71 13.00 7.23
N LEU A 537 0.58 13.94 8.17
CA LEU A 537 -0.59 14.79 8.31
C LEU A 537 -0.24 16.25 7.99
N SER A 538 -1.26 16.99 7.56
CA SER A 538 -1.16 18.44 7.50
C SER A 538 -1.79 19.10 8.73
N TYR A 539 -1.35 20.30 9.09
CA TYR A 539 -2.00 21.09 10.16
C TYR A 539 -3.50 21.30 9.90
N ASN A 540 -3.92 21.35 8.64
CA ASN A 540 -5.32 21.55 8.24
C ASN A 540 -6.19 20.29 8.39
N GLU A 541 -5.57 19.12 8.56
CA GLU A 541 -6.25 17.83 8.79
C GLU A 541 -6.51 17.54 10.28
N LEU A 542 -6.08 18.43 11.17
CA LEU A 542 -6.29 18.29 12.61
C LEU A 542 -7.50 19.10 13.07
N ASP A 543 -8.25 18.56 14.03
CA ASP A 543 -9.28 19.32 14.73
C ASP A 543 -8.64 20.39 15.64
N PHE A 544 -9.32 21.55 15.75
CA PHE A 544 -8.79 22.74 16.45
C PHE A 544 -8.53 22.54 17.96
N GLY A 545 -9.08 21.50 18.58
CA GLY A 545 -8.96 21.24 20.01
C GLY A 545 -7.80 20.31 20.41
N VAL A 546 -7.06 19.77 19.43
CA VAL A 546 -6.00 18.79 19.70
C VAL A 546 -4.68 19.45 20.05
N ASP A 547 -4.08 18.98 21.15
CA ASP A 547 -2.78 19.42 21.61
C ASP A 547 -1.66 18.68 20.86
N ILE A 548 -0.82 19.44 20.17
CA ILE A 548 0.34 18.89 19.46
C ILE A 548 1.52 18.81 20.43
N LYS A 549 2.02 17.59 20.67
CA LYS A 549 3.24 17.32 21.45
C LYS A 549 4.41 17.09 20.49
N PRO A 550 5.27 18.11 20.24
CA PRO A 550 6.44 17.94 19.38
C PRO A 550 7.49 17.09 20.10
N ILE A 551 7.86 15.95 19.51
CA ILE A 551 8.92 15.08 20.04
C ILE A 551 10.28 15.55 19.56
N SER A 552 10.40 15.76 18.25
CA SER A 552 11.65 16.13 17.60
C SER A 552 11.41 16.83 16.27
N CYS A 553 12.47 17.46 15.75
CA CYS A 553 12.50 18.08 14.44
C CYS A 553 13.43 17.27 13.53
N ILE A 554 12.92 16.85 12.37
CA ILE A 554 13.72 16.28 11.29
C ILE A 554 14.47 17.45 10.65
N LYS A 555 15.80 17.34 10.55
CA LYS A 555 16.69 18.40 10.06
C LYS A 555 17.59 17.88 8.96
#